data_AF-A0A3B8PGY9-F1
#
_entry.id   AF-A0A3B8PGY9-F1
#
_cell.length_a   1.000
_cell.length_b   1.000
_cell.length_c   1.000
_cell.angle_alpha   90.00
_cell.angle_beta   90.00
_cell.angle_gamma   90.00
#
_symmetry.space_group_name_H-M   'P 1'
#
loop_
_entity.id
_entity.type
_entity.pdbx_description
1 polymer ?
#
loop_
_entity_poly.entity_id
_entity_poly.type
_entity_poly.pdbx_seq_one_letter_code
_entity_poly.pdbx_strand_id
1 'polypeptide(L)'
;TPRAVITIIFESYVDGQRIRKAFQDAELLDSLHHQKPDAPWPTLRQMIAAKRRLVVMTDRDGGQWPGYHDVWKHCWETHFSVKRVEDFAFRRNRGQSTNRLLILNHFLTRPTAGVGLARQANTKKVLQPRMEACRKRTGRRPHFVVVDFYDVGDAGKVVDAFNRRKPANTDRR
;
A
#
# COMPACT_ATOMS: atom_id res chain seq x y z
N THR A 1 -24.12 -2.05 -7.49
CA THR A 1 -23.44 -2.15 -6.16
C THR A 1 -21.96 -1.80 -6.33
N PRO A 2 -21.39 -0.94 -5.48
CA PRO A 2 -19.96 -0.60 -5.53
C PRO A 2 -19.08 -1.84 -5.39
N ARG A 3 -18.02 -1.95 -6.21
CA ARG A 3 -17.08 -3.09 -6.22
C ARG A 3 -15.67 -2.74 -5.74
N ALA A 4 -15.42 -1.48 -5.40
CA ALA A 4 -14.10 -1.04 -4.94
C ALA A 4 -13.87 -1.42 -3.48
N VAL A 5 -12.67 -1.93 -3.21
CA VAL A 5 -12.07 -2.02 -1.88
C VAL A 5 -11.08 -0.86 -1.78
N ILE A 6 -11.18 -0.08 -0.70
CA ILE A 6 -10.35 1.10 -0.48
C ILE A 6 -9.46 0.82 0.73
N THR A 7 -8.19 1.14 0.61
CA THR A 7 -7.25 1.14 1.73
C THR A 7 -6.83 2.55 2.04
N ILE A 8 -6.88 2.93 3.31
CA ILE A 8 -6.35 4.20 3.83
C ILE A 8 -5.21 3.86 4.78
N ILE A 9 -4.03 4.41 4.55
CA ILE A 9 -2.87 4.28 5.44
C ILE A 9 -2.54 5.67 5.95
N PHE A 10 -2.74 5.91 7.24
CA PHE A 10 -2.41 7.17 7.87
C PHE A 10 -0.95 7.17 8.33
N GLU A 11 -0.25 8.24 7.99
CA GLU A 11 0.77 8.80 8.88
C GLU A 11 0.04 9.77 9.81
N SER A 12 -0.22 9.36 11.05
CA SER A 12 -1.10 10.12 11.95
C SER A 12 -0.35 10.72 13.11
N TYR A 13 -0.63 12.01 13.35
CA TYR A 13 -0.24 12.75 14.55
C TYR A 13 -1.48 13.17 15.36
N VAL A 14 -2.62 12.55 15.08
CA VAL A 14 -3.90 12.78 15.75
C VAL A 14 -4.28 11.52 16.53
N ASP A 15 -4.87 11.74 17.70
CA ASP A 15 -5.39 10.67 18.57
C ASP A 15 -6.37 9.72 17.83
N GLY A 16 -6.21 8.42 18.09
CA GLY A 16 -6.98 7.37 17.45
C GLY A 16 -8.49 7.44 17.69
N GLN A 17 -8.97 8.00 18.81
CA GLN A 17 -10.40 8.17 19.07
C GLN A 17 -11.00 9.31 18.25
N ARG A 18 -10.24 10.37 17.95
CA ARG A 18 -10.69 11.42 17.03
C ARG A 18 -10.88 10.89 15.62
N ILE A 19 -9.99 10.02 15.17
CA ILE A 19 -10.14 9.33 13.88
C ILE A 19 -11.38 8.43 13.92
N ARG A 20 -11.58 7.65 14.99
CA ARG A 20 -12.79 6.83 15.15
C ARG A 20 -14.07 7.67 15.05
N LYS A 21 -14.11 8.82 15.72
CA LYS A 21 -15.26 9.75 15.69
C LYS A 21 -15.52 10.25 14.26
N ALA A 22 -14.48 10.61 13.50
CA ALA A 22 -14.65 11.02 12.11
C ALA A 22 -15.24 9.89 11.22
N PHE A 23 -14.82 8.63 11.44
CA PHE A 23 -15.41 7.49 10.74
C PHE A 23 -16.85 7.20 11.17
N GLN A 24 -17.19 7.44 12.44
CA GLN A 24 -18.56 7.35 12.94
C GLN A 24 -19.46 8.40 12.29
N ASP A 25 -19.01 9.66 12.26
CA ASP A 25 -19.77 10.78 11.69
C ASP A 25 -19.98 10.62 10.18
N ALA A 26 -19.03 9.96 9.50
CA ALA A 26 -19.15 9.60 8.09
C ALA A 26 -19.93 8.29 7.84
N GLU A 27 -20.46 7.64 8.89
CA GLU A 27 -21.19 6.36 8.82
C GLU A 27 -20.36 5.22 8.17
N LEU A 28 -19.04 5.25 8.34
CA LEU A 28 -18.10 4.32 7.69
C LEU A 28 -17.70 3.13 8.57
N LEU A 29 -18.06 3.10 9.85
CA LEU A 29 -17.64 2.04 10.78
C LEU A 29 -18.08 0.64 10.30
N ASP A 30 -19.26 0.52 9.70
CA ASP A 30 -19.75 -0.76 9.17
C ASP A 30 -19.09 -1.19 7.86
N SER A 31 -18.38 -0.28 7.19
CA SER A 31 -17.61 -0.61 5.99
C SER A 31 -16.21 -1.15 6.31
N LEU A 32 -15.76 -1.05 7.56
CA LEU A 32 -14.40 -1.43 7.95
C LEU A 32 -14.18 -2.94 7.91
N HIS A 33 -13.13 -3.37 7.22
CA HIS A 33 -12.59 -4.71 7.35
C HIS A 33 -11.89 -4.86 8.70
N HIS A 34 -12.14 -5.96 9.41
CA HIS A 34 -11.50 -6.24 10.70
C HIS A 34 -10.55 -7.42 10.50
N GLN A 35 -9.26 -7.15 10.29
CA GLN A 35 -8.26 -8.19 10.12
C GLN A 35 -7.85 -8.75 11.49
N LYS A 36 -8.14 -10.03 11.72
CA LYS A 36 -7.63 -10.74 12.90
C LYS A 36 -6.12 -11.03 12.72
N PRO A 37 -5.28 -10.87 13.76
CA PRO A 37 -3.82 -11.03 13.66
C PRO A 37 -3.36 -12.32 12.97
N ASP A 38 -3.98 -13.46 13.28
CA ASP A 38 -3.56 -14.77 12.78
C ASP A 38 -4.47 -15.35 11.68
N ALA A 39 -5.49 -14.59 11.27
CA ALA A 39 -6.35 -15.02 10.17
C ALA A 39 -5.69 -14.73 8.82
N PRO A 40 -5.90 -15.59 7.81
CA PRO A 40 -5.55 -15.22 6.44
C PRO A 40 -6.34 -13.97 6.02
N TRP A 41 -5.74 -13.14 5.18
CA TRP A 41 -6.45 -12.02 4.57
C TRP A 41 -7.54 -12.55 3.63
N PRO A 42 -8.76 -11.98 3.65
CA PRO A 42 -9.80 -12.35 2.72
C PRO A 42 -9.43 -11.93 1.30
N THR A 43 -10.04 -12.60 0.32
CA THR A 43 -10.02 -12.14 -1.07
C THR A 43 -10.81 -10.85 -1.22
N LEU A 44 -10.48 -10.02 -2.22
CA LEU A 44 -11.27 -8.82 -2.53
C LEU A 44 -12.76 -9.14 -2.77
N ARG A 45 -13.07 -10.30 -3.36
CA ARG A 45 -14.46 -10.76 -3.58
C ARG A 45 -15.19 -11.00 -2.25
N GLN A 46 -14.53 -11.62 -1.28
CA GLN A 46 -15.10 -11.84 0.06
C GLN A 46 -15.34 -10.51 0.78
N MET A 47 -14.42 -9.55 0.67
CA MET A 47 -14.59 -8.21 1.25
C MET A 47 -15.80 -7.48 0.65
N ILE A 48 -15.96 -7.54 -0.68
CA ILE A 48 -17.12 -6.96 -1.38
C ILE A 48 -18.42 -7.63 -0.94
N ALA A 49 -18.45 -8.97 -0.88
CA ALA A 49 -19.63 -9.73 -0.47
C ALA A 49 -20.06 -9.42 0.97
N ALA A 50 -19.09 -9.27 1.88
CA ALA A 50 -19.32 -8.92 3.28
C ALA A 50 -19.67 -7.44 3.50
N LYS A 51 -19.60 -6.59 2.45
CA LYS A 51 -19.70 -5.12 2.52
C LYS A 51 -18.64 -4.46 3.43
N ARG A 52 -17.57 -5.20 3.79
CA ARG A 52 -16.46 -4.77 4.64
C ARG A 52 -15.26 -4.42 3.76
N ARG A 53 -15.39 -3.30 3.05
CA ARG A 53 -14.56 -2.91 1.89
C ARG A 53 -13.60 -1.74 2.16
N LEU A 54 -13.47 -1.32 3.42
CA LEU A 54 -12.55 -0.26 3.84
C LEU A 54 -11.49 -0.83 4.77
N VAL A 55 -10.24 -0.83 4.34
CA VAL A 55 -9.09 -1.25 5.17
C VAL A 55 -8.40 0.00 5.69
N VAL A 56 -8.39 0.21 6.99
CA VAL A 56 -7.75 1.38 7.60
C VAL A 56 -6.55 0.95 8.40
N MET A 57 -5.41 1.56 8.11
CA MET A 57 -4.16 1.34 8.82
C MET A 57 -3.57 2.68 9.26
N THR A 58 -2.73 2.64 10.28
CA THR A 58 -2.04 3.82 10.81
C THR A 58 -0.65 3.42 11.30
N ASP A 59 0.30 4.35 11.27
CA ASP A 59 1.64 4.16 11.84
C ASP A 59 1.73 4.47 13.34
N ARG A 60 0.68 5.07 13.92
CA ARG A 60 0.52 5.34 15.36
C ARG A 60 -0.88 5.00 15.85
N ASP A 61 -0.97 4.51 17.09
CA ASP A 61 -2.25 4.19 17.76
C ASP A 61 -3.09 3.08 17.10
N GLY A 62 -2.49 2.30 16.19
CA GLY A 62 -3.17 1.18 15.56
C GLY A 62 -3.52 0.06 16.56
N GLY A 63 -4.71 -0.51 16.41
CA GLY A 63 -5.23 -1.56 17.28
C GLY A 63 -6.02 -1.06 18.48
N GLN A 64 -6.17 0.25 18.67
CA GLN A 64 -6.97 0.81 19.78
C GLN A 64 -8.49 0.53 19.65
N TRP A 65 -8.98 0.23 18.45
CA TRP A 65 -10.39 -0.10 18.22
C TRP A 65 -10.57 -1.00 16.96
N PRO A 66 -11.68 -1.76 16.86
CA PRO A 66 -11.88 -2.72 15.77
C PRO A 66 -11.85 -2.09 14.37
N GLY A 67 -11.03 -2.64 13.47
CA GLY A 67 -10.91 -2.15 12.09
C GLY A 67 -9.87 -1.04 11.88
N TYR A 68 -9.22 -0.58 12.94
CA TYR A 68 -8.10 0.38 12.90
C TYR A 68 -6.78 -0.34 13.16
N HIS A 69 -6.03 -0.63 12.10
CA HIS A 69 -4.90 -1.53 12.20
C HIS A 69 -3.58 -0.78 12.38
N ASP A 70 -2.67 -1.35 13.17
CA ASP A 70 -1.28 -0.94 13.15
C ASP A 70 -0.64 -1.41 11.84
N VAL A 71 -0.24 -0.47 10.99
CA VAL A 71 0.33 -0.76 9.67
C VAL A 71 1.59 -1.62 9.79
N TRP A 72 2.38 -1.50 10.86
CA TRP A 72 3.62 -2.26 11.03
C TRP A 72 3.42 -3.67 11.57
N LYS A 73 2.19 -4.06 11.91
CA LYS A 73 1.79 -5.46 12.15
C LYS A 73 1.31 -6.20 10.90
N HIS A 74 1.00 -5.48 9.83
CA HIS A 74 0.44 -6.08 8.60
C HIS A 74 1.27 -5.84 7.35
N CYS A 75 1.99 -4.72 7.31
CA CYS A 75 2.80 -4.27 6.20
C CYS A 75 4.27 -4.17 6.59
N TRP A 76 5.14 -4.28 5.61
CA TRP A 76 6.48 -3.71 5.66
C TRP A 76 6.72 -2.91 4.39
N GLU A 77 7.72 -2.04 4.42
CA GLU A 77 7.97 -1.13 3.30
C GLU A 77 9.43 -1.10 2.86
N THR A 78 9.67 -0.73 1.60
CA THR A 78 11.00 -0.35 1.13
C THR A 78 11.37 1.06 1.59
N HIS A 79 12.66 1.36 1.66
CA HIS A 79 13.14 2.70 2.02
C HIS A 79 12.58 3.80 1.11
N PHE A 80 12.13 4.89 1.73
CA PHE A 80 11.43 5.97 1.04
C PHE A 80 12.35 7.11 0.60
N SER A 81 13.44 7.37 1.34
CA SER A 81 14.38 8.44 0.99
C SER A 81 15.32 7.97 -0.11
N VAL A 82 14.98 8.34 -1.34
CA VAL A 82 15.70 8.01 -2.58
C VAL A 82 15.90 9.30 -3.36
N LYS A 83 17.15 9.61 -3.75
CA LYS A 83 17.47 10.83 -4.49
C LYS A 83 17.52 10.55 -5.99
N ARG A 84 18.08 9.43 -6.44
CA ARG A 84 18.25 9.10 -7.86
C ARG A 84 17.52 7.82 -8.22
N VAL A 85 17.13 7.67 -9.49
CA VAL A 85 16.46 6.46 -10.00
C VAL A 85 17.32 5.22 -9.74
N GLU A 86 18.64 5.34 -9.93
CA GLU A 86 19.60 4.25 -9.72
C GLU A 86 19.68 3.78 -8.25
N ASP A 87 19.27 4.63 -7.30
CA ASP A 87 19.33 4.35 -5.87
C ASP A 87 18.09 3.57 -5.36
N PHE A 88 17.10 3.31 -6.23
CA PHE A 88 15.94 2.51 -5.85
C PHE A 88 16.35 1.09 -5.45
N ALA A 89 16.18 0.77 -4.17
CA ALA A 89 16.49 -0.52 -3.61
C ALA A 89 15.26 -1.19 -2.97
N PHE A 90 15.41 -2.47 -2.62
CA PHE A 90 14.47 -3.24 -1.80
C PHE A 90 14.90 -3.31 -0.33
N ARG A 91 15.68 -2.32 0.13
CA ARG A 91 16.07 -2.22 1.55
C ARG A 91 14.81 -1.93 2.37
N ARG A 92 14.54 -2.78 3.36
CA ARG A 92 13.42 -2.59 4.31
C ARG A 92 13.65 -1.32 5.12
N ASN A 93 12.57 -0.60 5.42
CA ASN A 93 12.58 0.56 6.32
C ASN A 93 11.81 0.27 7.62
N ARG A 94 10.50 0.09 7.53
CA ARG A 94 9.60 -0.20 8.67
C ARG A 94 8.80 -1.50 8.46
N GLY A 95 8.19 -1.98 9.53
CA GLY A 95 7.42 -3.24 9.58
C GLY A 95 8.30 -4.49 9.50
N GLN A 96 7.79 -5.67 9.84
CA GLN A 96 8.56 -6.91 9.85
C GLN A 96 8.57 -7.60 8.48
N SER A 97 9.68 -8.23 8.09
CA SER A 97 9.78 -8.96 6.81
C SER A 97 8.86 -10.19 6.74
N THR A 98 8.30 -10.64 7.86
CA THR A 98 7.28 -11.70 7.94
C THR A 98 5.88 -11.18 7.59
N ASN A 99 5.63 -9.87 7.70
CA ASN A 99 4.34 -9.26 7.40
C ASN A 99 3.91 -9.51 5.97
N ARG A 100 2.63 -9.84 5.76
CA ARG A 100 2.13 -10.30 4.46
C ARG A 100 2.18 -9.23 3.38
N LEU A 101 1.83 -7.99 3.72
CA LEU A 101 1.66 -6.91 2.75
C LEU A 101 2.96 -6.12 2.56
N LEU A 102 3.22 -5.71 1.32
CA LEU A 102 4.40 -4.93 0.95
C LEU A 102 3.99 -3.58 0.38
N ILE A 103 4.47 -2.52 1.02
CA ILE A 103 4.45 -1.14 0.53
C ILE A 103 5.75 -0.86 -0.23
N LEU A 104 5.65 -0.71 -1.54
CA LEU A 104 6.76 -0.38 -2.41
C LEU A 104 6.83 1.15 -2.58
N ASN A 105 7.66 1.80 -1.77
CA ASN A 105 7.94 3.24 -1.91
C ASN A 105 8.71 3.48 -3.22
N HIS A 106 8.16 4.31 -4.10
CA HIS A 106 8.65 4.58 -5.46
C HIS A 106 8.51 6.07 -5.81
N PHE A 107 9.31 6.91 -5.17
CA PHE A 107 9.37 8.34 -5.47
C PHE A 107 10.77 8.87 -5.20
N LEU A 108 11.09 10.04 -5.75
CA LEU A 108 12.37 10.71 -5.57
C LEU A 108 12.14 12.00 -4.78
N THR A 109 13.07 12.34 -3.90
CA THR A 109 12.94 13.50 -3.01
C THR A 109 14.23 14.34 -3.00
N ARG A 110 14.17 15.63 -3.35
CA ARG A 110 15.33 16.55 -3.38
C ARG A 110 14.95 18.04 -3.20
N PRO A 111 15.03 18.62 -1.98
CA PRO A 111 14.84 17.99 -0.68
C PRO A 111 13.36 17.64 -0.43
N THR A 112 12.45 18.13 -1.27
CA THR A 112 11.01 17.86 -1.26
C THR A 112 10.60 17.04 -2.48
N ALA A 113 9.34 16.61 -2.51
CA ALA A 113 8.70 16.09 -3.72
C ALA A 113 8.63 17.17 -4.82
N GLY A 114 8.51 16.75 -6.07
CA GLY A 114 8.29 17.67 -7.19
C GLY A 114 7.86 16.97 -8.47
N VAL A 115 7.06 17.65 -9.29
CA VAL A 115 6.53 17.11 -10.55
C VAL A 115 7.65 16.66 -11.50
N GLY A 116 8.76 17.40 -11.56
CA GLY A 116 9.93 17.03 -12.37
C GLY A 116 10.63 15.75 -11.89
N LEU A 117 10.58 15.46 -10.60
CA LEU A 117 11.09 14.22 -10.01
C LEU A 117 10.13 13.06 -10.28
N ALA A 118 8.82 13.29 -10.17
CA ALA A 118 7.79 12.31 -10.54
C ALA A 118 7.88 11.93 -12.03
N ARG A 119 8.10 12.90 -12.94
CA ARG A 119 8.33 12.62 -14.37
C ARG A 119 9.53 11.70 -14.64
N GLN A 120 10.54 11.70 -13.76
CA GLN A 120 11.68 10.79 -13.86
C GLN A 120 11.33 9.41 -13.28
N ALA A 121 10.73 9.37 -12.09
CA ALA A 121 10.47 8.13 -11.35
C ALA A 121 9.31 7.31 -11.93
N ASN A 122 8.23 7.97 -12.35
CA ASN A 122 6.96 7.33 -12.69
C ASN A 122 6.91 6.79 -14.13
N THR A 123 8.03 6.85 -14.88
CA THR A 123 8.07 6.32 -16.24
C THR A 123 7.96 4.79 -16.24
N LYS A 124 7.41 4.23 -17.31
CA LYS A 124 7.37 2.78 -17.52
C LYS A 124 8.75 2.13 -17.39
N LYS A 125 9.79 2.79 -17.93
CA LYS A 125 11.18 2.28 -17.91
C LYS A 125 11.76 2.14 -16.51
N VAL A 126 11.24 2.89 -15.53
CA VAL A 126 11.72 2.90 -14.15
C VAL A 126 10.84 2.05 -13.23
N LEU A 127 9.51 2.27 -13.26
CA LEU A 127 8.60 1.57 -12.36
C LEU A 127 8.38 0.10 -12.72
N GLN A 128 8.21 -0.22 -14.01
CA GLN A 128 7.84 -1.58 -14.43
C GLN A 128 8.91 -2.62 -14.04
N PRO A 129 10.21 -2.43 -14.35
CA PRO A 129 11.23 -3.40 -13.97
C PRO A 129 11.32 -3.58 -12.45
N ARG A 130 11.07 -2.51 -11.68
CA ARG A 130 11.10 -2.57 -10.22
C ARG A 130 9.93 -3.39 -9.67
N MET A 131 8.72 -3.21 -10.19
CA MET A 131 7.56 -4.04 -9.82
C MET A 131 7.77 -5.52 -10.19
N GLU A 132 8.34 -5.79 -11.37
CA GLU A 132 8.63 -7.14 -11.86
C GLU A 132 9.74 -7.83 -11.04
N ALA A 133 10.78 -7.09 -10.65
CA ALA A 133 11.87 -7.63 -9.82
C ALA A 133 11.47 -7.86 -8.35
N CYS A 134 10.39 -7.21 -7.89
CA CYS A 134 10.00 -7.18 -6.48
C CYS A 134 9.86 -8.57 -5.86
N ARG A 135 9.20 -9.50 -6.57
CA ARG A 135 9.03 -10.87 -6.09
C ARG A 135 10.36 -11.62 -5.99
N LYS A 136 11.21 -11.51 -7.00
CA LYS A 136 12.54 -12.14 -7.00
C LYS A 136 13.41 -11.63 -5.85
N ARG A 137 13.28 -10.34 -5.50
CA ARG A 137 14.11 -9.69 -4.48
C ARG A 137 13.59 -9.81 -3.05
N THR A 138 12.28 -9.99 -2.88
CA THR A 138 11.62 -9.89 -1.56
C THR A 138 10.74 -11.07 -1.20
N GLY A 139 10.54 -12.01 -2.13
CA GLY A 139 9.54 -13.08 -2.01
C GLY A 139 8.10 -12.62 -2.23
N ARG A 140 7.84 -11.31 -2.37
CA ARG A 140 6.48 -10.74 -2.47
C ARG A 140 6.32 -9.85 -3.69
N ARG A 141 5.09 -9.80 -4.19
CA ARG A 141 4.66 -8.72 -5.11
C ARG A 141 4.35 -7.45 -4.30
N PRO A 142 4.46 -6.26 -4.90
CA PRO A 142 3.98 -5.06 -4.24
C PRO A 142 2.47 -5.16 -4.06
N HIS A 143 1.99 -4.86 -2.86
CA HIS A 143 0.56 -4.75 -2.57
C HIS A 143 0.11 -3.29 -2.67
N PHE A 144 0.99 -2.38 -2.26
CA PHE A 144 0.83 -0.94 -2.43
C PHE A 144 2.05 -0.41 -3.17
N VAL A 145 1.83 0.39 -4.22
CA VAL A 145 2.88 1.13 -4.93
C VAL A 145 2.66 2.59 -4.62
N VAL A 146 3.60 3.21 -3.92
CA VAL A 146 3.49 4.61 -3.48
C VAL A 146 4.33 5.47 -4.39
N VAL A 147 3.70 6.44 -5.05
CA VAL A 147 4.33 7.40 -5.95
C VAL A 147 3.92 8.82 -5.60
N ASP A 148 4.78 9.80 -5.92
CA ASP A 148 4.40 11.21 -5.91
C ASP A 148 3.72 11.58 -7.24
N PHE A 149 2.69 12.43 -7.18
CA PHE A 149 1.92 12.91 -8.34
C PHE A 149 1.43 11.75 -9.23
N TYR A 150 0.46 10.97 -8.75
CA TYR A 150 0.04 9.70 -9.35
C TYR A 150 -0.42 9.79 -10.82
N ASP A 151 -0.85 10.97 -11.24
CA ASP A 151 -1.30 11.33 -12.58
C ASP A 151 -0.15 11.75 -13.52
N VAL A 152 1.07 11.89 -12.99
CA VAL A 152 2.27 12.22 -13.75
C VAL A 152 3.04 10.95 -14.15
N GLY A 153 3.28 10.81 -15.45
CA GLY A 153 4.03 9.68 -16.02
C GLY A 153 3.15 8.47 -16.35
N ASP A 154 3.68 7.27 -16.17
CA ASP A 154 3.03 6.01 -16.56
C ASP A 154 2.55 5.17 -15.36
N ALA A 155 2.65 5.68 -14.12
CA ALA A 155 2.45 4.89 -12.91
C ALA A 155 1.13 4.09 -12.92
N GLY A 156 0.02 4.76 -13.18
CA GLY A 156 -1.29 4.11 -13.29
C GLY A 156 -1.33 3.03 -14.38
N LYS A 157 -0.82 3.32 -15.59
CA LYS A 157 -0.79 2.37 -16.72
C LYS A 157 0.05 1.13 -16.41
N VAL A 158 1.17 1.31 -15.71
CA VAL A 158 2.07 0.22 -15.31
C VAL A 158 1.40 -0.67 -14.27
N VAL A 159 0.79 -0.08 -13.23
CA VAL A 159 0.06 -0.82 -12.19
C VAL A 159 -1.11 -1.60 -12.79
N ASP A 160 -1.87 -0.96 -13.68
CA ASP A 160 -2.97 -1.59 -14.42
C ASP A 160 -2.51 -2.79 -15.25
N ALA A 161 -1.44 -2.62 -16.03
CA ALA A 161 -0.87 -3.69 -16.83
C ALA A 161 -0.33 -4.83 -15.96
N PHE A 162 0.28 -4.51 -14.81
CA PHE A 162 0.77 -5.49 -13.85
C PHE A 162 -0.38 -6.32 -13.26
N ASN A 163 -1.49 -5.68 -12.89
CA ASN A 163 -2.66 -6.34 -12.31
C ASN A 163 -3.45 -7.19 -13.32
N ARG A 164 -3.44 -6.84 -14.61
CA ARG A 164 -4.14 -7.59 -15.68
C ARG A 164 -3.38 -8.82 -16.19
N ARG A 165 -2.10 -8.97 -15.87
CA ARG A 165 -1.32 -10.15 -16.27
C ARG A 165 -1.87 -11.41 -15.61
N LYS A 166 -1.93 -12.51 -16.37
CA LYS A 166 -2.25 -13.83 -15.80
C LYS A 166 -1.25 -14.13 -14.67
N PRO A 167 -1.71 -14.51 -13.46
CA PRO A 167 -0.82 -14.92 -12.40
C PRO A 167 -0.01 -16.14 -12.88
N ALA A 168 1.32 -16.01 -12.92
CA ALA A 168 2.21 -17.14 -13.10
C ALA A 168 2.21 -18.02 -11.84
N ASN A 169 2.69 -19.25 -11.94
CA ASN A 169 2.75 -20.18 -10.78
C ASN A 169 3.54 -19.61 -9.60
N THR A 170 4.49 -18.72 -9.88
CA THR A 170 5.23 -17.93 -8.90
C THR A 170 4.31 -17.09 -8.01
N ASP A 171 3.17 -16.65 -8.51
CA ASP A 171 2.36 -15.60 -7.89
C ASP A 171 1.29 -16.10 -6.94
N ARG A 172 1.17 -17.43 -6.80
CA ARG A 172 0.12 -18.10 -6.02
C ARG A 172 0.56 -18.51 -4.62
N ARG A 173 1.72 -18.06 -4.14
CA ARG A 173 2.23 -18.31 -2.78
C ARG A 173 2.35 -17.00 -2.01
#